data_AF-A0A8E6S065-F1
#
_entry.id   AF-A0A8E6S065-F1
#
_cell.length_a   1.000
_cell.length_b   1.000
_cell.length_c   1.000
_cell.angle_alpha   90.00
_cell.angle_beta   90.00
_cell.angle_gamma   90.00
#
_symmetry.space_group_name_H-M   'P 1'
#
loop_
_entity.id
_entity.type
_entity.pdbx_description
1 polymer ?
#
loop_
_entity_poly.entity_id
_entity_poly.type
_entity_poly.pdbx_seq_one_letter_code
_entity_poly.pdbx_strand_id
1 'polypeptide(L)'
;MSESVRTNTSIWSKGMLSVIVAQFLSAFGDNALLFATLALLKAQFYPDWSQPVLQMVFVGAYILFAPFVGQIADSFAKGRVMMVANGLKLAGAAGICLGVNPFVGYTLVGIGAAAYSPAKYGILGELTTGDKLVKANGLMEASTIAAILLGSVAGGVLADWHVIAALVACALAYAGAVAANLFIPKLVAARPGQSWRLAAMTRSFFCACVVLWRNGETRFSLVGTGLFWGAGVTLRFLLVLWVPVALGIMDNATPTYLNAMVAVGIVVGAGAAAKLVTLETVSRCMPAGILIGVVVAIFSLQHALLPAYALLLLIGMLGGFFVVPLNALLQERGKKSVGAGNAIAVQNLGENSAMLLMLGLYSLAVLVGVPAVAIGIGFGVLFALAIAALWIWQRRQASY
;
A
#
# COMPACT_ATOMS: atom_id res chain seq x y z
N MET A 1 -22.18 26.75 20.49
CA MET A 1 -20.80 26.90 21.00
C MET A 1 -19.87 26.12 20.08
N SER A 2 -19.19 26.80 19.16
CA SER A 2 -18.22 26.18 18.25
C SER A 2 -16.90 25.98 19.02
N GLU A 3 -16.57 24.73 19.33
CA GLU A 3 -15.20 24.39 19.69
C GLU A 3 -14.30 24.76 18.52
N SER A 4 -13.47 25.80 18.72
CA SER A 4 -12.38 26.13 17.83
C SER A 4 -11.42 24.93 17.85
N VAL A 5 -11.37 24.20 16.73
CA VAL A 5 -10.49 23.05 16.55
C VAL A 5 -9.04 23.55 16.59
N ARG A 6 -8.43 23.54 17.78
CA ARG A 6 -6.97 23.60 17.93
C ARG A 6 -6.43 22.28 17.39
N THR A 7 -6.16 22.19 16.09
CA THR A 7 -5.49 21.06 15.45
C THR A 7 -4.01 21.04 15.83
N ASN A 8 -3.72 20.72 17.09
CA ASN A 8 -2.43 20.18 17.51
C ASN A 8 -2.67 18.93 18.35
N THR A 9 -3.62 18.11 17.91
CA THR A 9 -4.01 16.86 18.55
C THR A 9 -2.79 15.97 18.73
N SER A 10 -2.68 15.37 19.91
CA SER A 10 -1.71 14.30 20.16
C SER A 10 -1.88 13.21 19.11
N ILE A 11 -0.79 12.53 18.74
CA ILE A 11 -0.86 11.29 17.93
C ILE A 11 -1.74 10.22 18.61
N TRP A 12 -1.99 10.36 19.91
CA TRP A 12 -2.87 9.50 20.71
C TRP A 12 -4.26 10.09 20.94
N SER A 13 -4.69 11.07 20.14
CA SER A 13 -6.06 11.60 20.22
C SER A 13 -7.08 10.52 19.88
N LYS A 14 -8.30 10.62 20.45
CA LYS A 14 -9.40 9.69 20.16
C LYS A 14 -9.69 9.58 18.66
N GLY A 15 -9.60 10.68 17.92
CA GLY A 15 -9.79 10.69 16.46
C GLY A 15 -8.71 9.92 15.71
N MET A 16 -7.43 10.14 16.06
CA MET A 16 -6.32 9.41 15.45
C MET A 16 -6.38 7.91 15.76
N LEU A 17 -6.67 7.54 17.01
CA LEU A 17 -6.81 6.14 17.41
C LEU A 17 -7.97 5.45 16.66
N SER A 18 -9.11 6.12 16.52
CA SER A 18 -10.26 5.59 15.77
C SER A 18 -9.92 5.34 14.31
N VAL A 19 -9.15 6.24 13.68
CA VAL A 19 -8.63 6.08 12.31
C VAL A 19 -7.68 4.88 12.21
N ILE A 20 -6.74 4.73 13.14
CA ILE A 20 -5.79 3.60 13.16
C ILE A 20 -6.53 2.28 13.34
N VAL A 21 -7.48 2.18 14.27
CA VAL A 21 -8.27 0.96 14.49
C VAL A 21 -9.13 0.63 13.27
N ALA A 22 -9.82 1.62 12.69
CA ALA A 22 -10.62 1.41 11.49
C ALA A 22 -9.77 0.92 10.31
N GLN A 23 -8.56 1.47 10.12
CA GLN A 23 -7.64 0.99 9.11
C GLN A 23 -7.07 -0.40 9.44
N PHE A 24 -6.67 -0.65 10.67
CA PHE A 24 -6.14 -1.96 11.04
C PHE A 24 -7.16 -3.06 10.71
N LEU A 25 -8.41 -2.90 11.12
CA LEU A 25 -9.48 -3.86 10.84
C LEU A 25 -9.79 -3.96 9.34
N SER A 26 -9.81 -2.85 8.61
CA SER A 26 -10.04 -2.84 7.16
C SER A 26 -8.92 -3.58 6.40
N ALA A 27 -7.65 -3.29 6.69
CA ALA A 27 -6.50 -3.94 6.06
C ALA A 27 -6.37 -5.42 6.46
N PHE A 28 -6.69 -5.76 7.71
CA PHE A 28 -6.75 -7.14 8.18
C PHE A 28 -7.81 -7.90 7.39
N GLY A 29 -9.02 -7.33 7.26
CA GLY A 29 -10.11 -7.90 6.47
C GLY A 29 -9.74 -8.10 5.00
N ASP A 30 -9.10 -7.12 4.37
CA ASP A 30 -8.67 -7.22 2.96
C ASP A 30 -7.75 -8.42 2.70
N ASN A 31 -6.77 -8.63 3.60
CA ASN A 31 -5.82 -9.71 3.44
C ASN A 31 -6.41 -11.06 3.87
N ALA A 32 -7.21 -11.10 4.93
CA ALA A 32 -7.89 -12.32 5.33
C ALA A 32 -8.89 -12.80 4.26
N LEU A 33 -9.63 -11.87 3.65
CA LEU A 33 -10.64 -12.18 2.63
C LEU A 33 -9.99 -12.75 1.37
N LEU A 34 -8.81 -12.27 0.97
CA LEU A 34 -8.08 -12.84 -0.17
C LEU A 34 -7.86 -14.35 0.02
N PHE A 35 -7.28 -14.77 1.16
CA PHE A 35 -7.00 -16.18 1.42
C PHE A 35 -8.28 -17.00 1.62
N ALA A 36 -9.28 -16.46 2.33
CA ALA A 36 -10.58 -17.11 2.47
C ALA A 36 -11.28 -17.34 1.12
N THR A 37 -11.21 -16.36 0.22
CA THR A 37 -11.81 -16.47 -1.13
C THR A 37 -11.02 -17.44 -2.01
N LEU A 38 -9.68 -17.46 -1.92
CA LEU A 38 -8.86 -18.45 -2.63
C LEU A 38 -9.18 -19.88 -2.18
N ALA A 39 -9.37 -20.11 -0.88
CA ALA A 39 -9.80 -21.41 -0.37
C ALA A 39 -11.21 -21.78 -0.86
N LEU A 40 -12.15 -20.82 -0.92
CA LEU A 40 -13.47 -21.04 -1.51
C LEU A 40 -13.38 -21.45 -2.98
N LEU A 41 -12.57 -20.76 -3.80
CA LEU A 41 -12.38 -21.11 -5.21
C LEU A 41 -11.86 -22.53 -5.37
N LYS A 42 -10.90 -22.96 -4.53
CA LYS A 42 -10.39 -24.33 -4.51
C LYS A 42 -11.48 -25.33 -4.11
N ALA A 43 -12.25 -25.04 -3.07
CA ALA A 43 -13.35 -25.90 -2.62
C ALA A 43 -14.46 -26.06 -3.67
N GLN A 44 -14.63 -25.05 -4.54
CA GLN A 44 -15.58 -25.05 -5.64
C GLN A 44 -14.98 -25.53 -6.97
N PHE A 45 -13.75 -26.07 -6.96
CA PHE A 45 -13.04 -26.61 -8.13
C PHE A 45 -12.93 -25.62 -9.31
N TYR A 46 -12.73 -24.33 -9.02
CA TYR A 46 -12.43 -23.36 -10.07
C TYR A 46 -11.08 -23.68 -10.74
N PRO A 47 -10.91 -23.36 -12.05
CA PRO A 47 -9.65 -23.55 -12.75
C PRO A 47 -8.49 -22.75 -12.13
N ASP A 48 -7.25 -23.19 -12.30
CA ASP A 48 -6.08 -22.52 -11.70
C ASP A 48 -5.88 -21.06 -12.13
N TRP A 49 -6.33 -20.70 -13.35
CA TRP A 49 -6.30 -19.31 -13.83
C TRP A 49 -7.20 -18.36 -13.03
N SER A 50 -8.15 -18.89 -12.24
CA SER A 50 -9.05 -18.10 -11.39
C SER A 50 -8.30 -17.34 -10.29
N GLN A 51 -7.25 -17.93 -9.73
CA GLN A 51 -6.54 -17.37 -8.58
C GLN A 51 -5.78 -16.08 -8.94
N PRO A 52 -4.99 -16.02 -10.03
CA PRO A 52 -4.39 -14.78 -10.51
C PRO A 52 -5.45 -13.74 -10.91
N VAL A 53 -6.53 -14.15 -11.58
CA VAL A 53 -7.60 -13.23 -12.01
C VAL A 53 -8.27 -12.56 -10.81
N LEU A 54 -8.49 -13.27 -9.71
CA LEU A 54 -9.04 -12.70 -8.48
C LEU A 54 -8.17 -11.54 -7.93
N GLN A 55 -6.85 -11.69 -7.98
CA GLN A 55 -5.94 -10.61 -7.57
C GLN A 55 -5.94 -9.46 -8.59
N MET A 56 -6.00 -9.77 -9.88
CA MET A 56 -6.04 -8.77 -10.95
C MET A 56 -7.29 -7.89 -10.89
N VAL A 57 -8.47 -8.44 -10.59
CA VAL A 57 -9.69 -7.62 -10.47
C VAL A 57 -9.60 -6.62 -9.31
N PHE A 58 -8.94 -7.00 -8.22
CA PHE A 58 -8.72 -6.12 -7.07
C PHE A 58 -7.77 -4.97 -7.40
N VAL A 59 -6.63 -5.26 -8.02
CA VAL A 59 -5.67 -4.25 -8.50
C VAL A 59 -6.28 -3.38 -9.60
N GLY A 60 -7.06 -4.00 -10.50
CA GLY A 60 -7.78 -3.33 -11.57
C GLY A 60 -8.74 -2.27 -11.05
N ALA A 61 -9.38 -2.49 -9.90
CA ALA A 61 -10.22 -1.49 -9.26
C ALA A 61 -9.45 -0.21 -8.88
N TYR A 62 -8.21 -0.34 -8.36
CA TYR A 62 -7.37 0.82 -8.04
C TYR A 62 -7.02 1.65 -9.27
N ILE A 63 -6.77 1.01 -10.41
CA ILE A 63 -6.40 1.68 -11.66
C ILE A 63 -7.64 2.30 -12.32
N LEU A 64 -8.70 1.51 -12.48
CA LEU A 64 -9.92 1.91 -13.19
C LEU A 64 -10.64 3.05 -12.47
N PHE A 65 -10.70 3.00 -11.13
CA PHE A 65 -11.42 4.00 -10.34
C PHE A 65 -10.54 5.14 -9.82
N ALA A 66 -9.22 5.14 -10.10
CA ALA A 66 -8.30 6.22 -9.72
C ALA A 66 -8.83 7.63 -10.05
N PRO A 67 -9.44 7.88 -11.23
CA PRO A 67 -9.95 9.22 -11.57
C PRO A 67 -11.09 9.73 -10.68
N PHE A 68 -11.77 8.85 -9.96
CA PHE A 68 -12.98 9.19 -9.21
C PHE A 68 -12.74 9.22 -7.69
N VAL A 69 -11.95 8.27 -7.19
CA VAL A 69 -11.77 8.06 -5.73
C VAL A 69 -11.11 9.24 -5.03
N GLY A 70 -10.19 9.94 -5.71
CA GLY A 70 -9.53 11.13 -5.16
C GLY A 70 -10.52 12.28 -4.93
N GLN A 71 -11.35 12.57 -5.94
CA GLN A 71 -12.37 13.60 -5.84
C GLN A 71 -13.46 13.23 -4.84
N ILE A 72 -13.91 11.97 -4.79
CA ILE A 72 -14.86 11.48 -3.78
C ILE A 72 -14.29 11.73 -2.37
N ALA A 73 -13.02 11.39 -2.16
CA ALA A 73 -12.37 11.60 -0.88
C ALA A 73 -12.26 13.07 -0.50
N ASP A 74 -12.08 13.99 -1.45
CA ASP A 74 -11.96 15.44 -1.14
C ASP A 74 -13.33 16.16 -1.08
N SER A 75 -14.37 15.62 -1.73
CA SER A 75 -15.71 16.24 -1.81
C SER A 75 -16.61 15.96 -0.60
N PHE A 76 -16.29 14.93 0.18
CA PHE A 76 -17.01 14.55 1.40
C PHE A 76 -16.07 14.53 2.61
N ALA A 77 -16.65 14.53 3.81
CA ALA A 77 -15.88 14.29 5.03
C ALA A 77 -15.15 12.93 4.93
N LYS A 78 -13.84 12.93 5.11
CA LYS A 78 -12.97 11.74 4.92
C LYS A 78 -13.46 10.53 5.71
N GLY A 79 -13.89 10.72 6.96
CA GLY A 79 -14.47 9.66 7.80
C GLY A 79 -15.73 9.02 7.19
N ARG A 80 -16.59 9.81 6.52
CA ARG A 80 -17.78 9.27 5.82
C ARG A 80 -17.38 8.45 4.60
N VAL A 81 -16.37 8.89 3.85
CA VAL A 81 -15.85 8.14 2.70
C VAL A 81 -15.24 6.81 3.16
N MET A 82 -14.44 6.83 4.24
CA MET A 82 -13.92 5.61 4.88
C MET A 82 -15.03 4.66 5.33
N MET A 83 -16.09 5.19 5.93
CA MET A 83 -17.25 4.40 6.37
C MET A 83 -17.99 3.75 5.21
N VAL A 84 -18.30 4.50 4.14
CA VAL A 84 -18.97 3.96 2.95
C VAL A 84 -18.09 2.93 2.25
N ALA A 85 -16.79 3.19 2.14
CA ALA A 85 -15.84 2.25 1.55
C ALA A 85 -15.77 0.94 2.34
N ASN A 86 -15.67 0.97 3.67
CA ASN A 86 -15.72 -0.24 4.49
C ASN A 86 -17.10 -0.92 4.44
N GLY A 87 -18.18 -0.17 4.31
CA GLY A 87 -19.52 -0.73 4.07
C GLY A 87 -19.61 -1.48 2.73
N LEU A 88 -18.96 -0.98 1.68
CA LEU A 88 -18.87 -1.65 0.39
C LEU A 88 -18.08 -2.96 0.49
N LYS A 89 -16.97 -2.96 1.24
CA LYS A 89 -16.19 -4.17 1.54
C LYS A 89 -16.99 -5.20 2.34
N LEU A 90 -17.74 -4.74 3.35
CA LEU A 90 -18.65 -5.58 4.12
C LEU A 90 -19.72 -6.21 3.22
N ALA A 91 -20.36 -5.44 2.36
CA ALA A 91 -21.35 -5.94 1.41
C ALA A 91 -20.75 -6.96 0.44
N GLY A 92 -19.52 -6.74 -0.03
CA GLY A 92 -18.80 -7.68 -0.88
C GLY A 92 -18.52 -9.00 -0.16
N ALA A 93 -17.94 -8.95 1.04
CA ALA A 93 -17.66 -10.13 1.85
C ALA A 93 -18.94 -10.90 2.24
N ALA A 94 -19.99 -10.19 2.68
CA ALA A 94 -21.29 -10.79 2.99
C ALA A 94 -21.94 -11.41 1.75
N GLY A 95 -21.82 -10.77 0.58
CA GLY A 95 -22.27 -11.33 -0.69
C GLY A 95 -21.61 -12.67 -0.98
N ILE A 96 -20.29 -12.79 -0.79
CA ILE A 96 -19.57 -14.06 -0.96
C ILE A 96 -20.10 -15.10 0.05
N CYS A 97 -20.33 -14.73 1.32
CA CYS A 97 -20.93 -15.63 2.32
C CYS A 97 -22.32 -16.15 1.90
N LEU A 98 -23.11 -15.32 1.22
CA LEU A 98 -24.46 -15.65 0.76
C LEU A 98 -24.48 -16.38 -0.60
N GLY A 99 -23.31 -16.74 -1.15
CA GLY A 99 -23.20 -17.48 -2.40
C GLY A 99 -23.20 -16.62 -3.67
N VAL A 100 -23.06 -15.29 -3.56
CA VAL A 100 -22.78 -14.43 -4.72
C VAL A 100 -21.43 -14.83 -5.32
N ASN A 101 -21.30 -14.71 -6.64
CA ASN A 101 -20.08 -15.02 -7.36
C ASN A 101 -18.85 -14.36 -6.68
N PRO A 102 -17.81 -15.13 -6.31
CA PRO A 102 -16.64 -14.63 -5.58
C PRO A 102 -15.93 -13.46 -6.28
N PHE A 103 -15.87 -13.45 -7.61
CA PHE A 103 -15.24 -12.36 -8.35
C PHE A 103 -16.03 -11.06 -8.24
N VAL A 104 -17.36 -11.14 -8.26
CA VAL A 104 -18.23 -9.94 -8.10
C VAL A 104 -18.08 -9.40 -6.69
N GLY A 105 -18.19 -10.25 -5.67
CA GLY A 105 -18.03 -9.85 -4.28
C GLY A 105 -16.65 -9.26 -4.00
N TYR A 106 -15.59 -9.90 -4.50
CA TYR A 106 -14.21 -9.45 -4.32
C TYR A 106 -13.89 -8.18 -5.11
N THR A 107 -14.49 -8.00 -6.30
CA THR A 107 -14.41 -6.74 -7.05
C THR A 107 -15.05 -5.60 -6.25
N LEU A 108 -16.19 -5.85 -5.61
CA LEU A 108 -16.86 -4.87 -4.75
C LEU A 108 -15.96 -4.44 -3.58
N VAL A 109 -15.26 -5.40 -2.96
CA VAL A 109 -14.24 -5.12 -1.93
C VAL A 109 -13.09 -4.30 -2.51
N GLY A 110 -12.61 -4.63 -3.72
CA GLY A 110 -11.57 -3.87 -4.43
C GLY A 110 -11.96 -2.41 -4.69
N ILE A 111 -13.19 -2.14 -5.13
CA ILE A 111 -13.73 -0.78 -5.29
C ILE A 111 -13.74 -0.05 -3.93
N GLY A 112 -14.15 -0.75 -2.87
CA GLY A 112 -14.11 -0.24 -1.50
C GLY A 112 -12.68 0.12 -1.07
N ALA A 113 -11.72 -0.75 -1.33
CA ALA A 113 -10.30 -0.53 -1.00
C ALA A 113 -9.70 0.66 -1.77
N ALA A 114 -10.01 0.77 -3.06
CA ALA A 114 -9.60 1.89 -3.91
C ALA A 114 -10.16 3.23 -3.41
N ALA A 115 -11.43 3.27 -2.98
CA ALA A 115 -12.04 4.46 -2.39
C ALA A 115 -11.51 4.79 -0.98
N TYR A 116 -11.16 3.76 -0.20
CA TYR A 116 -10.66 3.91 1.16
C TYR A 116 -9.26 4.55 1.22
N SER A 117 -8.37 4.21 0.28
CA SER A 117 -6.96 4.64 0.32
C SER A 117 -6.77 6.18 0.29
N PRO A 118 -7.38 6.94 -0.64
CA PRO A 118 -7.30 8.41 -0.64
C PRO A 118 -7.91 9.08 0.60
N ALA A 119 -8.90 8.42 1.22
CA ALA A 119 -9.56 8.92 2.42
C ALA A 119 -8.71 8.70 3.67
N LYS A 120 -8.15 7.48 3.85
CA LYS A 120 -7.38 7.09 5.05
C LYS A 120 -6.08 7.88 5.22
N TYR A 121 -5.37 8.17 4.12
CA TYR A 121 -4.17 9.00 4.21
C TYR A 121 -4.57 10.47 4.27
N GLY A 122 -5.54 10.91 3.46
CA GLY A 122 -6.02 12.30 3.44
C GLY A 122 -6.42 12.84 4.82
N ILE A 123 -7.13 12.03 5.63
CA ILE A 123 -7.55 12.41 6.97
C ILE A 123 -6.39 12.71 7.93
N LEU A 124 -5.22 12.08 7.72
CA LEU A 124 -4.04 12.33 8.56
C LEU A 124 -3.57 13.78 8.45
N GLY A 125 -3.66 14.37 7.25
CA GLY A 125 -3.32 15.76 6.99
C GLY A 125 -4.36 16.74 7.53
N GLU A 126 -5.55 16.26 7.92
CA GLU A 126 -6.59 17.06 8.58
C GLU A 126 -6.48 16.96 10.11
N LEU A 127 -6.05 15.80 10.63
CA LEU A 127 -5.86 15.55 12.06
C LEU A 127 -4.49 15.97 12.60
N THR A 128 -3.48 16.07 11.72
CA THR A 128 -2.09 16.38 12.08
C THR A 128 -1.47 17.34 11.07
N THR A 129 -0.40 18.02 11.49
CA THR A 129 0.32 19.00 10.68
C THR A 129 1.83 18.89 10.91
N GLY A 130 2.63 19.33 9.93
CA GLY A 130 4.09 19.39 10.03
C GLY A 130 4.72 18.03 10.38
N ASP A 131 5.65 18.02 11.33
CA ASP A 131 6.39 16.82 11.74
C ASP A 131 5.50 15.71 12.32
N LYS A 132 4.32 16.06 12.85
CA LYS A 132 3.36 15.06 13.33
C LYS A 132 2.75 14.26 12.17
N LEU A 133 2.75 14.80 10.94
CA LEU A 133 2.24 14.10 9.76
C LEU A 133 3.12 12.90 9.39
N VAL A 134 4.45 13.06 9.47
CA VAL A 134 5.39 11.95 9.22
C VAL A 134 5.21 10.86 10.28
N LYS A 135 5.03 11.25 11.55
CA LYS A 135 4.75 10.31 12.65
C LYS A 135 3.43 9.57 12.48
N ALA A 136 2.37 10.28 12.09
CA ALA A 136 1.06 9.70 11.85
C ALA A 136 1.10 8.73 10.65
N ASN A 137 1.81 9.09 9.58
CA ASN A 137 2.05 8.19 8.44
C ASN A 137 2.83 6.95 8.88
N GLY A 138 3.91 7.09 9.66
CA GLY A 138 4.67 5.94 10.18
C GLY A 138 3.82 4.98 11.01
N LEU A 139 2.94 5.49 11.87
CA LEU A 139 2.01 4.66 12.66
C LEU A 139 0.97 3.99 11.77
N MET A 140 0.41 4.71 10.80
CA MET A 140 -0.55 4.19 9.83
C MET A 140 0.05 3.05 8.99
N GLU A 141 1.27 3.22 8.51
CA GLU A 141 1.99 2.22 7.70
C GLU A 141 2.35 0.99 8.53
N ALA A 142 2.93 1.20 9.72
CA ALA A 142 3.24 0.10 10.64
C ALA A 142 1.99 -0.74 10.97
N SER A 143 0.87 -0.07 11.28
CA SER A 143 -0.40 -0.72 11.55
C SER A 143 -0.94 -1.47 10.33
N THR A 144 -0.78 -0.92 9.13
CA THR A 144 -1.25 -1.54 7.88
C THR A 144 -0.45 -2.81 7.58
N ILE A 145 0.87 -2.78 7.76
CA ILE A 145 1.73 -3.94 7.52
C ILE A 145 1.49 -5.04 8.54
N ALA A 146 1.32 -4.68 9.81
CA ALA A 146 0.93 -5.64 10.85
C ALA A 146 -0.42 -6.29 10.50
N ALA A 147 -1.40 -5.50 10.05
CA ALA A 147 -2.71 -6.00 9.63
C ALA A 147 -2.63 -6.92 8.40
N ILE A 148 -1.78 -6.60 7.41
CA ILE A 148 -1.54 -7.44 6.23
C ILE A 148 -1.01 -8.82 6.65
N LEU A 149 0.00 -8.86 7.52
CA LEU A 149 0.60 -10.11 7.99
C LEU A 149 -0.39 -10.94 8.81
N LEU A 150 -1.00 -10.33 9.82
CA LEU A 150 -1.95 -11.00 10.71
C LEU A 150 -3.19 -11.47 9.96
N GLY A 151 -3.71 -10.64 9.05
CA GLY A 151 -4.87 -10.97 8.22
C GLY A 151 -4.58 -12.12 7.27
N SER A 152 -3.41 -12.15 6.63
CA SER A 152 -3.02 -13.24 5.74
C SER A 152 -2.95 -14.58 6.47
N VAL A 153 -2.31 -14.60 7.65
CA VAL A 153 -2.17 -15.81 8.47
C VAL A 153 -3.53 -16.25 9.01
N ALA A 154 -4.29 -15.33 9.63
CA ALA A 154 -5.59 -15.64 10.19
C ALA A 154 -6.58 -16.11 9.11
N GLY A 155 -6.60 -15.46 7.95
CA GLY A 155 -7.43 -15.83 6.81
C GLY A 155 -7.10 -17.23 6.29
N GLY A 156 -5.82 -17.57 6.12
CA GLY A 156 -5.39 -18.91 5.71
C GLY A 156 -5.79 -19.98 6.72
N VAL A 157 -5.40 -19.81 7.99
CA VAL A 157 -5.67 -20.79 9.06
C VAL A 157 -7.18 -20.99 9.26
N LEU A 158 -7.96 -19.91 9.30
CA LEU A 158 -9.42 -20.01 9.43
C LEU A 158 -10.05 -20.68 8.20
N ALA A 159 -9.52 -20.44 7.00
CA ALA A 159 -10.06 -21.03 5.79
C ALA A 159 -9.77 -22.54 5.69
N ASP A 160 -8.59 -22.97 6.15
CA ASP A 160 -8.22 -24.38 6.26
C ASP A 160 -9.11 -25.11 7.28
N TRP A 161 -9.51 -24.43 8.36
CA TRP A 161 -10.44 -24.97 9.34
C TRP A 161 -11.89 -24.99 8.83
N HIS A 162 -12.41 -23.83 8.42
CA HIS A 162 -13.74 -23.69 7.86
C HIS A 162 -13.90 -22.40 7.01
N VAL A 163 -13.99 -22.57 5.69
CA VAL A 163 -14.08 -21.46 4.71
C VAL A 163 -15.18 -20.45 5.05
N ILE A 164 -16.39 -20.90 5.42
CA ILE A 164 -17.49 -19.98 5.75
C ILE A 164 -17.17 -19.18 7.02
N ALA A 165 -16.58 -19.80 8.04
CA ALA A 165 -16.16 -19.09 9.25
C ALA A 165 -15.10 -18.03 8.94
N ALA A 166 -14.17 -18.32 8.04
CA ALA A 166 -13.16 -17.36 7.58
C ALA A 166 -13.82 -16.15 6.89
N LEU A 167 -14.77 -16.38 5.98
CA LEU A 167 -15.51 -15.32 5.29
C LEU A 167 -16.36 -14.47 6.26
N VAL A 168 -17.03 -15.12 7.22
CA VAL A 168 -17.78 -14.42 8.28
C VAL A 168 -16.85 -13.59 9.16
N ALA A 169 -15.67 -14.11 9.53
CA ALA A 169 -14.68 -13.35 10.28
C ALA A 169 -14.20 -12.10 9.52
N CYS A 170 -14.04 -12.20 8.19
CA CYS A 170 -13.71 -11.05 7.34
C CYS A 170 -14.84 -10.01 7.34
N ALA A 171 -16.10 -10.45 7.20
CA ALA A 171 -17.27 -9.57 7.29
C ALA A 171 -17.33 -8.87 8.66
N LEU A 172 -17.09 -9.60 9.76
CA LEU A 172 -17.05 -9.02 11.10
C LEU A 172 -15.91 -8.00 11.26
N ALA A 173 -14.74 -8.25 10.67
CA ALA A 173 -13.64 -7.28 10.67
C ALA A 173 -14.05 -5.98 9.96
N TYR A 174 -14.72 -6.07 8.80
CA TYR A 174 -15.24 -4.89 8.11
C TYR A 174 -16.35 -4.18 8.89
N ALA A 175 -17.26 -4.92 9.52
CA ALA A 175 -18.28 -4.35 10.39
C ALA A 175 -17.65 -3.61 11.58
N GLY A 176 -16.61 -4.19 12.19
CA GLY A 176 -15.80 -3.54 13.22
C GLY A 176 -15.12 -2.27 12.72
N ALA A 177 -14.61 -2.28 11.47
CA ALA A 177 -14.02 -1.09 10.85
C ALA A 177 -15.07 0.01 10.59
N VAL A 178 -16.29 -0.34 10.21
CA VAL A 178 -17.43 0.59 10.08
C VAL A 178 -17.80 1.17 11.44
N ALA A 179 -17.90 0.33 12.48
CA ALA A 179 -18.17 0.77 13.85
C ALA A 179 -17.07 1.70 14.38
N ALA A 180 -15.79 1.39 14.15
CA ALA A 180 -14.67 2.24 14.52
C ALA A 180 -14.72 3.62 13.81
N ASN A 181 -15.19 3.66 12.55
CA ASN A 181 -15.38 4.91 11.82
C ASN A 181 -16.44 5.83 12.44
N LEU A 182 -17.41 5.32 13.20
CA LEU A 182 -18.42 6.15 13.88
C LEU A 182 -17.80 7.04 14.97
N PHE A 183 -16.64 6.67 15.49
CA PHE A 183 -15.90 7.43 16.50
C PHE A 183 -14.93 8.45 15.89
N ILE A 184 -14.79 8.47 14.55
CA ILE A 184 -13.99 9.50 13.88
C ILE A 184 -14.72 10.85 13.97
N PRO A 185 -14.03 11.92 14.42
CA PRO A 185 -14.62 13.25 14.48
C PRO A 185 -15.22 13.68 13.14
N LYS A 186 -16.35 14.39 13.19
CA LYS A 186 -16.97 14.97 11.99
C LYS A 186 -16.09 16.09 11.45
N LEU A 187 -15.25 15.76 10.47
CA LEU A 187 -14.41 16.72 9.75
C LEU A 187 -15.18 17.35 8.59
N VAL A 188 -14.77 18.55 8.20
CA VAL A 188 -15.35 19.27 7.05
C VAL A 188 -14.77 18.68 5.76
N ALA A 189 -15.58 18.63 4.71
CA ALA A 189 -15.09 18.25 3.38
C ALA A 189 -13.99 19.22 2.93
N ALA A 190 -12.87 18.69 2.43
CA ALA A 190 -11.73 19.50 2.03
C ALA A 190 -12.04 20.42 0.83
N ARG A 191 -12.86 19.95 -0.13
CA ARG A 191 -13.25 20.67 -1.35
C ARG A 191 -14.71 20.38 -1.72
N PRO A 192 -15.70 20.97 -1.02
CA PRO A 192 -17.11 20.75 -1.33
C PRO A 192 -17.49 21.36 -2.69
N GLY A 193 -18.52 20.80 -3.34
CA GLY A 193 -19.13 21.40 -4.54
C GLY A 193 -18.46 21.11 -5.88
N GLN A 194 -17.61 20.07 -5.97
CA GLN A 194 -16.99 19.66 -7.24
C GLN A 194 -18.02 19.05 -8.21
N SER A 195 -17.73 19.13 -9.53
CA SER A 195 -18.61 18.59 -10.56
C SER A 195 -18.59 17.06 -10.59
N TRP A 196 -19.76 16.43 -10.59
CA TRP A 196 -19.94 14.96 -10.63
C TRP A 196 -20.05 14.39 -12.05
N ARG A 197 -19.82 15.20 -13.07
CA ARG A 197 -19.83 14.74 -14.46
C ARG A 197 -18.58 13.90 -14.71
N LEU A 198 -18.73 12.65 -15.15
CA LEU A 198 -17.63 11.70 -15.37
C LEU A 198 -16.47 12.32 -16.17
N ALA A 199 -16.78 12.97 -17.30
CA ALA A 199 -15.79 13.64 -18.13
C ALA A 199 -15.01 14.75 -17.39
N ALA A 200 -15.67 15.49 -16.50
CA ALA A 200 -15.04 16.55 -15.72
C ALA A 200 -14.14 15.99 -14.61
N MET A 201 -14.57 14.90 -13.95
CA MET A 201 -13.76 14.19 -12.94
C MET A 201 -12.49 13.64 -13.57
N THR A 202 -12.63 12.94 -14.71
CA THR A 202 -11.49 12.40 -15.46
C THR A 202 -10.54 13.51 -15.92
N ARG A 203 -11.05 14.61 -16.47
CA ARG A 203 -10.22 15.76 -16.85
C ARG A 203 -9.49 16.38 -15.66
N SER A 204 -10.17 16.55 -14.53
CA SER A 204 -9.59 17.07 -13.29
C SER A 204 -8.47 16.16 -12.79
N PHE A 205 -8.68 14.84 -12.84
CA PHE A 205 -7.66 13.86 -12.47
C PHE A 205 -6.42 13.95 -13.36
N PHE A 206 -6.57 13.98 -14.69
CA PHE A 206 -5.44 14.15 -15.59
C PHE A 206 -4.71 15.49 -15.40
N CYS A 207 -5.45 16.56 -15.11
CA CYS A 207 -4.85 17.83 -14.73
C CYS A 207 -4.02 17.69 -13.43
N ALA A 208 -4.55 16.97 -12.43
CA ALA A 208 -3.82 16.68 -11.20
C ALA A 208 -2.55 15.86 -11.45
N CYS A 209 -2.60 14.85 -12.33
CA CYS A 209 -1.41 14.11 -12.77
C CYS A 209 -0.35 15.05 -13.33
N VAL A 210 -0.72 15.95 -14.24
CA VAL A 210 0.21 16.90 -14.86
C VAL A 210 0.81 17.86 -13.83
N VAL A 211 0.00 18.40 -12.92
CA VAL A 211 0.47 19.31 -11.86
C VAL A 211 1.49 18.62 -10.95
N LEU A 212 1.20 17.39 -10.50
CA LEU A 212 2.09 16.63 -9.63
C LEU A 212 3.36 16.14 -10.33
N TRP A 213 3.29 15.80 -11.62
CA TRP A 213 4.48 15.41 -12.39
C TRP A 213 5.38 16.60 -12.77
N ARG A 214 4.82 17.81 -12.87
CA ARG A 214 5.60 19.03 -13.13
C ARG A 214 6.34 19.52 -11.88
N ASN A 215 5.80 19.29 -10.70
CA ASN A 215 6.48 19.65 -9.45
C ASN A 215 7.56 18.60 -9.13
N GLY A 216 8.80 19.07 -8.97
CA GLY A 216 9.98 18.21 -8.79
C GLY A 216 9.92 17.32 -7.54
N GLU A 217 9.43 17.85 -6.42
CA GLU A 217 9.33 17.09 -5.16
C GLU A 217 8.23 16.02 -5.21
N THR A 218 7.08 16.33 -5.80
CA THR A 218 5.97 15.39 -5.91
C THR A 218 6.26 14.31 -6.94
N ARG A 219 6.86 14.66 -8.09
CA ARG A 219 7.35 13.68 -9.06
C ARG A 219 8.35 12.73 -8.41
N PHE A 220 9.28 13.26 -7.64
CA PHE A 220 10.26 12.47 -6.93
C PHE A 220 9.62 11.44 -5.99
N SER A 221 8.63 11.86 -5.19
CA SER A 221 7.86 10.93 -4.35
C SER A 221 7.09 9.89 -5.18
N LEU A 222 6.40 10.30 -6.25
CA LEU A 222 5.64 9.40 -7.11
C LEU A 222 6.52 8.30 -7.73
N VAL A 223 7.70 8.66 -8.24
CA VAL A 223 8.62 7.66 -8.82
C VAL A 223 9.25 6.80 -7.73
N GLY A 224 9.71 7.40 -6.63
CA GLY A 224 10.36 6.66 -5.54
C GLY A 224 9.44 5.61 -4.91
N THR A 225 8.21 6.00 -4.57
CA THR A 225 7.20 5.11 -4.00
C THR A 225 6.75 4.03 -5.00
N GLY A 226 6.55 4.40 -6.27
CA GLY A 226 6.21 3.45 -7.33
C GLY A 226 7.29 2.39 -7.55
N LEU A 227 8.56 2.80 -7.60
CA LEU A 227 9.69 1.87 -7.68
C LEU A 227 9.71 0.94 -6.45
N PHE A 228 9.54 1.48 -5.24
CA PHE A 228 9.57 0.69 -4.01
C PHE A 228 8.51 -0.42 -3.97
N TRP A 229 7.24 -0.09 -4.26
CA TRP A 229 6.18 -1.09 -4.27
C TRP A 229 6.32 -2.09 -5.41
N GLY A 230 6.75 -1.63 -6.59
CA GLY A 230 7.09 -2.52 -7.70
C GLY A 230 8.23 -3.48 -7.36
N ALA A 231 9.23 -3.00 -6.61
CA ALA A 231 10.31 -3.81 -6.08
C ALA A 231 9.82 -4.85 -5.07
N GLY A 232 8.94 -4.45 -4.15
CA GLY A 232 8.37 -5.36 -3.15
C GLY A 232 7.60 -6.51 -3.78
N VAL A 233 6.76 -6.23 -4.78
CA VAL A 233 6.04 -7.27 -5.53
C VAL A 233 7.02 -8.19 -6.27
N THR A 234 7.99 -7.62 -6.98
CA THR A 234 8.98 -8.40 -7.74
C THR A 234 9.81 -9.29 -6.81
N LEU A 235 10.27 -8.76 -5.68
CA LEU A 235 11.03 -9.50 -4.67
C LEU A 235 10.22 -10.67 -4.12
N ARG A 236 8.92 -10.47 -3.85
CA ARG A 236 8.03 -11.54 -3.35
C ARG A 236 7.99 -12.73 -4.32
N PHE A 237 7.84 -12.49 -5.62
CA PHE A 237 7.85 -13.57 -6.62
C PHE A 237 9.25 -14.14 -6.82
N LEU A 238 10.29 -13.29 -6.79
CA LEU A 238 11.68 -13.72 -6.85
C LEU A 238 12.00 -14.71 -5.73
N LEU A 239 11.54 -14.49 -4.49
CA LEU A 239 11.77 -15.41 -3.37
C LEU A 239 11.24 -16.82 -3.63
N VAL A 240 10.11 -16.95 -4.34
CA VAL A 240 9.52 -18.26 -4.68
C VAL A 240 10.45 -19.05 -5.61
N LEU A 241 11.10 -18.39 -6.58
CA LEU A 241 12.06 -19.04 -7.48
C LEU A 241 13.46 -19.18 -6.88
N TRP A 242 13.87 -18.21 -6.07
CA TRP A 242 15.22 -18.12 -5.54
C TRP A 242 15.45 -19.14 -4.41
N VAL A 243 14.49 -19.38 -3.52
CA VAL A 243 14.67 -20.30 -2.38
C VAL A 243 15.04 -21.73 -2.82
N PRO A 244 14.32 -22.37 -3.77
CA PRO A 244 14.72 -23.68 -4.29
C PRO A 244 16.12 -23.71 -4.90
N VAL A 245 16.47 -22.67 -5.66
CA VAL A 245 17.72 -22.62 -6.44
C VAL A 245 18.93 -22.30 -5.56
N ALA A 246 18.78 -21.36 -4.62
CA ALA A 246 19.89 -20.84 -3.82
C ALA A 246 20.07 -21.59 -2.50
N LEU A 247 18.98 -22.03 -1.86
CA LEU A 247 18.98 -22.69 -0.56
C LEU A 247 18.71 -24.20 -0.63
N GLY A 248 18.25 -24.72 -1.78
CA GLY A 248 17.90 -26.13 -1.93
C GLY A 248 16.64 -26.55 -1.17
N ILE A 249 15.81 -25.59 -0.74
CA ILE A 249 14.60 -25.83 0.06
C ILE A 249 13.37 -25.77 -0.87
N MET A 250 12.55 -26.82 -0.87
CA MET A 250 11.41 -26.98 -1.78
C MET A 250 10.05 -26.69 -1.14
N ASP A 251 10.01 -26.04 0.03
CA ASP A 251 8.78 -25.76 0.74
C ASP A 251 8.15 -24.41 0.33
N ASN A 252 6.84 -24.28 0.51
CA ASN A 252 6.12 -23.03 0.25
C ASN A 252 6.16 -22.07 1.46
N ALA A 253 6.58 -22.55 2.63
CA ALA A 253 6.61 -21.76 3.86
C ALA A 253 7.84 -20.84 3.92
N THR A 254 9.03 -21.30 3.50
CA THR A 254 10.26 -20.51 3.57
C THR A 254 10.19 -19.18 2.80
N PRO A 255 9.73 -19.11 1.53
CA PRO A 255 9.54 -17.83 0.84
C PRO A 255 8.58 -16.89 1.59
N THR A 256 7.54 -17.45 2.22
CA THR A 256 6.56 -16.71 3.00
C THR A 256 7.19 -16.10 4.27
N TYR A 257 7.99 -16.89 5.01
CA TYR A 257 8.71 -16.40 6.19
C TYR A 257 9.76 -15.34 5.85
N LEU A 258 10.50 -15.53 4.75
CA LEU A 258 11.47 -14.56 4.24
C LEU A 258 10.78 -13.23 3.89
N ASN A 259 9.63 -13.29 3.21
CA ASN A 259 8.83 -12.10 2.91
C ASN A 259 8.26 -11.44 4.19
N ALA A 260 7.90 -12.23 5.21
CA ALA A 260 7.46 -11.69 6.50
C ALA A 260 8.56 -10.89 7.20
N MET A 261 9.84 -11.30 7.08
CA MET A 261 10.95 -10.52 7.64
C MET A 261 11.12 -9.15 6.98
N VAL A 262 10.86 -9.03 5.67
CA VAL A 262 10.82 -7.72 5.00
C VAL A 262 9.75 -6.84 5.65
N ALA A 263 8.54 -7.37 5.86
CA ALA A 263 7.44 -6.64 6.47
C ALA A 263 7.76 -6.18 7.91
N VAL A 264 8.37 -7.04 8.74
CA VAL A 264 8.87 -6.66 10.08
C VAL A 264 9.90 -5.53 9.97
N GLY A 265 10.82 -5.62 9.01
CA GLY A 265 11.80 -4.57 8.75
C GLY A 265 11.14 -3.25 8.41
N ILE A 266 10.12 -3.24 7.54
CA ILE A 266 9.41 -2.00 7.15
C ILE A 266 8.78 -1.32 8.36
N VAL A 267 8.19 -2.08 9.30
CA VAL A 267 7.66 -1.53 10.55
C VAL A 267 8.75 -0.82 11.37
N VAL A 268 9.91 -1.46 11.54
CA VAL A 268 11.05 -0.88 12.26
C VAL A 268 11.58 0.37 11.54
N GLY A 269 11.72 0.31 10.22
CA GLY A 269 12.16 1.41 9.37
C GLY A 269 11.22 2.61 9.40
N ALA A 270 9.91 2.35 9.34
CA ALA A 270 8.87 3.37 9.45
C ALA A 270 8.91 4.09 10.80
N GLY A 271 9.11 3.32 11.89
CA GLY A 271 9.29 3.88 13.24
C GLY A 271 10.54 4.75 13.36
N ALA A 272 11.65 4.34 12.73
CA ALA A 272 12.88 5.13 12.68
C ALA A 272 12.69 6.43 11.87
N ALA A 273 12.09 6.36 10.68
CA ALA A 273 11.78 7.53 9.86
C ALA A 273 10.87 8.53 10.59
N ALA A 274 9.85 8.05 11.30
CA ALA A 274 8.96 8.89 12.10
C ALA A 274 9.68 9.70 13.20
N LYS A 275 10.85 9.25 13.66
CA LYS A 275 11.66 9.95 14.67
C LYS A 275 12.77 10.81 14.05
N LEU A 276 13.35 10.36 12.95
CA LEU A 276 14.60 10.93 12.40
C LEU A 276 14.40 11.83 11.17
N VAL A 277 13.24 11.73 10.51
CA VAL A 277 12.96 12.45 9.26
C VAL A 277 11.76 13.38 9.45
N THR A 278 11.95 14.64 9.07
CA THR A 278 10.92 15.67 8.99
C THR A 278 10.61 15.99 7.54
N LEU A 279 9.52 16.72 7.27
CA LEU A 279 9.15 17.12 5.90
C LEU A 279 10.25 17.95 5.19
N GLU A 280 11.02 18.72 5.95
CA GLU A 280 12.15 19.52 5.43
C GLU A 280 13.39 18.67 5.16
N THR A 281 13.54 17.55 5.87
CA THR A 281 14.72 16.68 5.78
C THR A 281 14.45 15.38 5.02
N VAL A 282 13.34 15.29 4.26
CA VAL A 282 12.97 14.09 3.48
C VAL A 282 14.10 13.59 2.59
N SER A 283 14.95 14.47 2.05
CA SER A 283 16.11 14.05 1.23
C SER A 283 17.09 13.10 1.97
N ARG A 284 17.07 13.07 3.31
CA ARG A 284 17.88 12.13 4.11
C ARG A 284 17.49 10.66 3.93
N CYS A 285 16.30 10.36 3.40
CA CYS A 285 15.89 8.99 3.14
C CYS A 285 16.51 8.41 1.84
N MET A 286 17.13 9.25 1.00
CA MET A 286 17.68 8.83 -0.29
C MET A 286 18.78 7.79 -0.25
N PRO A 287 19.77 7.89 0.66
CA PRO A 287 20.77 6.83 0.79
C PRO A 287 20.13 5.48 1.10
N ALA A 288 19.05 5.45 1.90
CA ALA A 288 18.35 4.20 2.20
C ALA A 288 17.74 3.57 0.93
N GLY A 289 17.13 4.39 0.06
CA GLY A 289 16.62 3.91 -1.24
C GLY A 289 17.69 3.28 -2.13
N ILE A 290 18.89 3.87 -2.22
CA ILE A 290 20.01 3.29 -3.00
C ILE A 290 20.49 1.99 -2.35
N LEU A 291 20.63 1.98 -1.02
CA LEU A 291 21.07 0.82 -0.27
C LEU A 291 20.12 -0.36 -0.41
N ILE A 292 18.80 -0.16 -0.57
CA ILE A 292 17.86 -1.26 -0.85
C ILE A 292 18.35 -2.08 -2.06
N GLY A 293 18.66 -1.42 -3.17
CA GLY A 293 19.10 -2.11 -4.39
C GLY A 293 20.43 -2.84 -4.21
N VAL A 294 21.38 -2.23 -3.49
CA VAL A 294 22.68 -2.85 -3.17
C VAL A 294 22.48 -4.10 -2.30
N VAL A 295 21.65 -4.00 -1.26
CA VAL A 295 21.39 -5.12 -0.33
C VAL A 295 20.63 -6.24 -1.04
N VAL A 296 19.72 -5.94 -1.99
CA VAL A 296 19.06 -6.95 -2.83
C VAL A 296 20.05 -7.71 -3.71
N ALA A 297 21.04 -7.03 -4.29
CA ALA A 297 22.08 -7.68 -5.07
C ALA A 297 22.95 -8.61 -4.20
N ILE A 298 23.32 -8.18 -2.99
CA ILE A 298 24.06 -8.99 -2.01
C ILE A 298 23.22 -10.19 -1.54
N PHE A 299 21.93 -9.97 -1.26
CA PHE A 299 20.97 -11.00 -0.89
C PHE A 299 20.88 -12.10 -1.94
N SER A 300 20.86 -11.73 -3.22
CA SER A 300 20.71 -12.67 -4.33
C SER A 300 21.86 -13.69 -4.41
N LEU A 301 23.03 -13.35 -3.86
CA LEU A 301 24.24 -14.19 -3.81
C LEU A 301 24.32 -15.11 -2.58
N GLN A 302 23.35 -15.05 -1.67
CA GLN A 302 23.40 -15.86 -0.45
C GLN A 302 23.03 -17.32 -0.71
N HIS A 303 23.71 -18.22 0.01
CA HIS A 303 23.41 -19.66 0.01
C HIS A 303 23.00 -20.18 1.40
N ALA A 304 22.90 -19.28 2.38
CA ALA A 304 22.56 -19.61 3.75
C ALA A 304 21.32 -18.83 4.20
N LEU A 305 20.50 -19.50 5.01
CA LEU A 305 19.19 -19.03 5.43
C LEU A 305 19.25 -17.88 6.45
N LEU A 306 20.21 -17.90 7.37
CA LEU A 306 20.36 -16.87 8.40
C LEU A 306 20.81 -15.50 7.82
N PRO A 307 21.83 -15.43 6.94
CA PRO A 307 22.13 -14.20 6.22
C PRO A 307 20.97 -13.69 5.36
N ALA A 308 20.22 -14.60 4.71
CA ALA A 308 19.04 -14.24 3.93
C ALA A 308 17.99 -13.53 4.78
N TYR A 309 17.65 -14.05 5.96
CA TYR A 309 16.73 -13.39 6.89
C TYR A 309 17.23 -12.03 7.35
N ALA A 310 18.51 -11.91 7.71
CA ALA A 310 19.08 -10.65 8.18
C ALA A 310 19.08 -9.57 7.08
N LEU A 311 19.41 -9.95 5.84
CA LEU A 311 19.41 -9.01 4.70
C LEU A 311 18.00 -8.60 4.30
N LEU A 312 17.02 -9.50 4.32
CA LEU A 312 15.62 -9.16 4.05
C LEU A 312 15.01 -8.26 5.12
N LEU A 313 15.36 -8.49 6.39
CA LEU A 313 15.01 -7.59 7.48
C LEU A 313 15.61 -6.19 7.24
N LEU A 314 16.89 -6.13 6.83
CA LEU A 314 17.56 -4.87 6.50
C LEU A 314 16.93 -4.16 5.30
N ILE A 315 16.60 -4.89 4.22
CA ILE A 315 15.87 -4.36 3.07
C ILE A 315 14.54 -3.75 3.53
N GLY A 316 13.82 -4.45 4.41
CA GLY A 316 12.59 -3.94 5.01
C GLY A 316 12.83 -2.64 5.79
N MET A 317 13.83 -2.61 6.67
CA MET A 317 14.18 -1.41 7.46
C MET A 317 14.51 -0.21 6.58
N LEU A 318 15.32 -0.41 5.54
CA LEU A 318 15.63 0.64 4.58
C LEU A 318 14.38 1.07 3.79
N GLY A 319 13.53 0.11 3.42
CA GLY A 319 12.25 0.32 2.75
C GLY A 319 11.29 1.21 3.53
N GLY A 320 11.04 0.88 4.80
CA GLY A 320 10.21 1.69 5.68
C GLY A 320 10.78 3.08 5.93
N PHE A 321 12.11 3.18 6.05
CA PHE A 321 12.78 4.47 6.20
C PHE A 321 12.68 5.35 4.95
N PHE A 322 12.59 4.72 3.78
CA PHE A 322 12.48 5.37 2.47
C PHE A 322 11.04 5.77 2.12
N VAL A 323 10.07 4.86 2.19
CA VAL A 323 8.73 5.07 1.64
C VAL A 323 7.85 6.01 2.49
N VAL A 324 7.96 5.94 3.82
CA VAL A 324 7.07 6.68 4.73
C VAL A 324 7.22 8.20 4.60
N PRO A 325 8.45 8.78 4.59
CA PRO A 325 8.61 10.22 4.38
C PRO A 325 8.14 10.68 3.00
N LEU A 326 8.27 9.85 1.97
CA LEU A 326 7.82 10.17 0.61
C LEU A 326 6.29 10.25 0.52
N ASN A 327 5.58 9.32 1.16
CA ASN A 327 4.12 9.37 1.27
C ASN A 327 3.67 10.67 1.94
N ALA A 328 4.29 11.02 3.07
CA ALA A 328 3.99 12.26 3.79
C ALA A 328 4.29 13.52 2.95
N LEU A 329 5.40 13.53 2.20
CA LEU A 329 5.77 14.63 1.31
C LEU A 329 4.72 14.85 0.21
N LEU A 330 4.33 13.79 -0.49
CA LEU A 330 3.33 13.89 -1.56
C LEU A 330 1.97 14.30 -1.01
N GLN A 331 1.59 13.79 0.15
CA GLN A 331 0.35 14.15 0.82
C GLN A 331 0.29 15.65 1.15
N GLU A 332 1.35 16.19 1.76
CA GLU A 332 1.43 17.60 2.16
C GLU A 332 1.43 18.54 0.93
N ARG A 333 2.24 18.23 -0.09
CA ARG A 333 2.30 19.02 -1.33
C ARG A 333 1.01 18.88 -2.16
N GLY A 334 0.42 17.70 -2.16
CA GLY A 334 -0.87 17.41 -2.79
C GLY A 334 -2.00 18.22 -2.17
N LYS A 335 -2.07 18.28 -0.84
CA LYS A 335 -3.04 19.10 -0.10
C LYS A 335 -3.00 20.57 -0.55
N LYS A 336 -1.80 21.13 -0.74
CA LYS A 336 -1.59 22.53 -1.17
C LYS A 336 -1.89 22.80 -2.65
N SER A 337 -2.00 21.76 -3.48
CA SER A 337 -2.16 21.90 -4.94
C SER A 337 -3.49 21.31 -5.43
N VAL A 338 -3.56 19.99 -5.57
CA VAL A 338 -4.66 19.27 -6.24
C VAL A 338 -5.69 18.68 -5.28
N GLY A 339 -5.42 18.72 -3.98
CA GLY A 339 -6.18 18.04 -2.92
C GLY A 339 -5.46 16.77 -2.48
N ALA A 340 -5.50 16.48 -1.18
CA ALA A 340 -4.79 15.32 -0.63
C ALA A 340 -5.34 14.02 -1.23
N GLY A 341 -6.66 13.89 -1.37
CA GLY A 341 -7.30 12.72 -1.96
C GLY A 341 -6.87 12.51 -3.42
N ASN A 342 -6.90 13.56 -4.23
CA ASN A 342 -6.41 13.48 -5.61
C ASN A 342 -4.93 13.10 -5.69
N ALA A 343 -4.07 13.66 -4.83
CA ALA A 343 -2.65 13.32 -4.84
C ALA A 343 -2.39 11.85 -4.50
N ILE A 344 -3.09 11.31 -3.50
CA ILE A 344 -3.00 9.89 -3.13
C ILE A 344 -3.60 9.00 -4.23
N ALA A 345 -4.66 9.43 -4.91
CA ALA A 345 -5.20 8.68 -6.05
C ALA A 345 -4.20 8.59 -7.22
N VAL A 346 -3.50 9.68 -7.52
CA VAL A 346 -2.41 9.70 -8.52
C VAL A 346 -1.25 8.82 -8.07
N GLN A 347 -0.92 8.84 -6.78
CA GLN A 347 0.09 7.96 -6.20
C GLN A 347 -0.26 6.49 -6.40
N ASN A 348 -1.47 6.07 -5.98
CA ASN A 348 -1.94 4.71 -6.13
C ASN A 348 -1.91 4.27 -7.59
N LEU A 349 -2.31 5.14 -8.54
CA LEU A 349 -2.22 4.83 -9.97
C LEU A 349 -0.76 4.56 -10.39
N GLY A 350 0.17 5.42 -9.99
CA GLY A 350 1.59 5.27 -10.29
C GLY A 350 2.18 3.99 -9.68
N GLU A 351 1.90 3.72 -8.41
CA GLU A 351 2.35 2.52 -7.69
C GLU A 351 1.81 1.23 -8.31
N ASN A 352 0.50 1.14 -8.56
CA ASN A 352 -0.10 -0.04 -9.17
C ASN A 352 0.38 -0.27 -10.60
N SER A 353 0.58 0.81 -11.37
CA SER A 353 1.14 0.72 -12.72
C SER A 353 2.60 0.23 -12.69
N ALA A 354 3.41 0.72 -11.75
CA ALA A 354 4.79 0.30 -11.57
C ALA A 354 4.88 -1.17 -11.12
N MET A 355 4.01 -1.60 -10.19
CA MET A 355 3.90 -3.01 -9.77
C MET A 355 3.60 -3.93 -10.97
N LEU A 356 2.62 -3.59 -11.80
CA LEU A 356 2.28 -4.38 -12.99
C LEU A 356 3.42 -4.39 -14.01
N LEU A 357 4.05 -3.24 -14.28
CA LEU A 357 5.16 -3.15 -15.23
C LEU A 357 6.36 -3.99 -14.79
N MET A 358 6.79 -3.85 -13.53
CA MET A 358 7.93 -4.59 -13.00
C MET A 358 7.65 -6.09 -12.93
N LEU A 359 6.45 -6.49 -12.52
CA LEU A 359 6.03 -7.89 -12.53
C LEU A 359 6.00 -8.46 -13.96
N GLY A 360 5.56 -7.67 -14.94
CA GLY A 360 5.60 -8.03 -16.35
C GLY A 360 7.03 -8.24 -16.86
N LEU A 361 7.95 -7.32 -16.54
CA LEU A 361 9.38 -7.44 -16.88
C LEU A 361 10.03 -8.66 -16.22
N TYR A 362 9.71 -8.91 -14.94
CA TYR A 362 10.13 -10.11 -14.23
C TYR A 362 9.64 -11.38 -14.93
N SER A 363 8.35 -11.43 -15.28
CA SER A 363 7.74 -12.59 -15.93
C SER A 363 8.38 -12.86 -17.30
N LEU A 364 8.70 -11.81 -18.06
CA LEU A 364 9.44 -11.92 -19.31
C LEU A 364 10.87 -12.45 -19.10
N ALA A 365 11.59 -11.98 -18.08
CA ALA A 365 12.93 -12.48 -17.77
C ALA A 365 12.91 -13.97 -17.41
N VAL A 366 11.91 -14.40 -16.64
CA VAL A 366 11.69 -15.82 -16.32
C VAL A 366 11.36 -16.63 -17.59
N LEU A 367 10.52 -16.10 -18.48
CA LEU A 367 10.13 -16.76 -19.74
C LEU A 367 11.35 -17.01 -20.66
N VAL A 368 12.29 -16.05 -20.72
CA VAL A 368 13.52 -16.15 -21.52
C VAL A 368 14.58 -17.03 -20.82
N GLY A 369 14.28 -17.56 -19.63
CA GLY A 369 15.15 -18.50 -18.92
C GLY A 369 16.28 -17.84 -18.13
N VAL A 370 16.15 -16.56 -17.78
CA VAL A 370 17.16 -15.87 -16.96
C VAL A 370 17.18 -16.48 -15.54
N PRO A 371 18.36 -16.88 -15.00
CA PRO A 371 18.44 -17.46 -13.66
C PRO A 371 17.94 -16.51 -12.56
N ALA A 372 17.28 -17.04 -11.53
CA ALA A 372 16.72 -16.24 -10.44
C ALA A 372 17.76 -15.33 -9.76
N VAL A 373 18.99 -15.83 -9.53
CA VAL A 373 20.09 -15.03 -8.97
C VAL A 373 20.45 -13.85 -9.86
N ALA A 374 20.51 -14.05 -11.19
CA ALA A 374 20.81 -12.99 -12.15
C ALA A 374 19.68 -11.94 -12.21
N ILE A 375 18.42 -12.39 -12.14
CA ILE A 375 17.26 -11.49 -12.02
C ILE A 375 17.38 -10.64 -10.76
N GLY A 376 17.70 -11.24 -9.61
CA GLY A 376 17.84 -10.52 -8.34
C GLY A 376 18.96 -9.48 -8.35
N ILE A 377 20.14 -9.82 -8.90
CA ILE A 377 21.27 -8.89 -9.03
C ILE A 377 20.91 -7.75 -10.00
N GLY A 378 20.42 -8.07 -11.20
CA GLY A 378 20.05 -7.09 -12.21
C GLY A 378 18.99 -6.13 -11.69
N PHE A 379 17.97 -6.66 -11.01
CA PHE A 379 16.93 -5.89 -10.37
C PHE A 379 17.50 -4.94 -9.29
N GLY A 380 18.32 -5.45 -8.37
CA GLY A 380 18.92 -4.65 -7.30
C GLY A 380 19.79 -3.50 -7.85
N VAL A 381 20.63 -3.79 -8.84
CA VAL A 381 21.49 -2.79 -9.48
C VAL A 381 20.66 -1.72 -10.22
N LEU A 382 19.70 -2.13 -11.04
CA LEU A 382 18.84 -1.20 -11.77
C LEU A 382 18.03 -0.31 -10.82
N PHE A 383 17.51 -0.87 -9.73
CA PHE A 383 16.82 -0.12 -8.70
C PHE A 383 17.74 0.92 -8.04
N ALA A 384 18.94 0.53 -7.62
CA ALA A 384 19.91 1.44 -7.01
C ALA A 384 20.29 2.59 -7.95
N LEU A 385 20.52 2.28 -9.24
CA LEU A 385 20.83 3.28 -10.27
C LEU A 385 19.65 4.23 -10.52
N ALA A 386 18.42 3.71 -10.57
CA ALA A 386 17.23 4.53 -10.76
C ALA A 386 17.05 5.54 -9.60
N ILE A 387 17.19 5.09 -8.35
CA ILE A 387 17.10 5.98 -7.18
C ILE A 387 18.27 6.97 -7.16
N ALA A 388 19.48 6.55 -7.50
CA ALA A 388 20.64 7.45 -7.58
C ALA A 388 20.47 8.53 -8.65
N ALA A 389 19.96 8.16 -9.83
CA ALA A 389 19.66 9.10 -10.91
C ALA A 389 18.60 10.12 -10.48
N LEU A 390 17.53 9.65 -9.81
CA LEU A 390 16.50 10.53 -9.23
C LEU A 390 17.09 11.50 -8.20
N TRP A 391 18.00 11.02 -7.35
CA TRP A 391 18.65 11.86 -6.34
C TRP A 391 19.50 12.96 -6.95
N ILE A 392 20.34 12.60 -7.93
CA ILE A 392 21.22 13.53 -8.63
C ILE A 392 20.39 14.57 -9.38
N TRP A 393 19.32 14.14 -10.05
CA TRP A 393 18.43 15.04 -10.76
C TRP A 393 17.75 16.05 -9.83
N GLN A 394 17.27 15.59 -8.67
CA GLN A 394 16.66 16.47 -7.67
C GLN A 394 17.64 17.50 -7.14
N ARG A 395 18.89 17.09 -6.82
CA ARG A 395 19.93 18.02 -6.35
C ARG A 395 20.24 19.09 -7.38
N ARG A 396 20.30 18.72 -8.66
CA ARG A 396 20.52 19.68 -9.76
C ARG A 396 19.39 20.70 -9.86
N GLN A 397 18.14 20.30 -9.65
CA GLN A 397 17.00 21.22 -9.69
C GLN A 397 16.91 22.14 -8.47
N ALA A 398 17.45 21.76 -7.32
CA ALA A 398 17.49 22.60 -6.12
C ALA A 398 18.63 23.63 -6.12
N SER A 399 19.57 23.53 -7.07
CA SER A 399 20.69 24.46 -7.24
C SER A 399 20.44 25.56 -8.29
N TYR A 400 19.28 25.55 -8.93
CA TYR A 400 18.74 26.62 -9.79
C TYR A 400 17.54 27.24 -9.08
#